data_AF-A0AAE4P5H9-F1
#
_entry.id   AF-A0AAE4P5H9-F1
#
_cell.length_a   1.000
_cell.length_b   1.000
_cell.length_c   1.000
_cell.angle_alpha   90.00
_cell.angle_beta   90.00
_cell.angle_gamma   90.00
#
_symmetry.space_group_name_H-M   'P 1'
#
loop_
_entity.id
_entity.type
_entity.pdbx_description
1 polymer ?
#
loop_
_entity_poly.entity_id
_entity_poly.type
_entity_poly.pdbx_seq_one_letter_code
_entity_poly.pdbx_strand_id
1 'polypeptide(L)'
;MSVEMIGWGAAIEQGNPDHLVVFISGFGRPEHQQFHFAEYSQRFRQTKLFLRDHTSTQYMEGIKGVTDTPEENVEFLRYMIDKLAPQRVSFVSGSVGSHPTVVWGLELGVTDIHLLGPVTDMASMLQSERATQQGFLPLVDHFQNMINQGYPYQSLRPYMEENWHKTDLIDVYYGQGDPIDVAQSGYIEDIPNVRSTIYHQGNHFRVPAWVQRRDPDLENRINGPLVRPADLRASGQTDPIELGYAAVRLK
;
A
#
# COMPACT_ATOMS: atom_id res chain seq x y z
N MET A 1 21.71 -10.64 5.32
CA MET A 1 20.78 -11.51 6.06
C MET A 1 20.08 -12.39 5.03
N SER A 2 19.79 -13.66 5.33
CA SER A 2 19.16 -14.56 4.35
C SER A 2 17.65 -14.38 4.36
N VAL A 3 17.05 -14.34 3.18
CA VAL A 3 15.58 -14.38 3.01
C VAL A 3 15.12 -15.82 3.18
N GLU A 4 14.14 -16.05 4.04
CA GLU A 4 13.49 -17.34 4.27
C GLU A 4 12.12 -17.34 3.59
N MET A 5 11.85 -18.33 2.75
CA MET A 5 10.53 -18.49 2.14
C MET A 5 9.60 -19.19 3.13
N ILE A 6 8.46 -18.57 3.45
CA ILE A 6 7.40 -19.19 4.26
C ILE A 6 6.53 -20.08 3.37
N GLY A 7 6.23 -19.57 2.18
CA GLY A 7 5.53 -20.27 1.11
C GLY A 7 5.88 -19.62 -0.21
N TRP A 8 5.23 -20.01 -1.30
CA TRP A 8 5.53 -19.36 -2.57
C TRP A 8 5.14 -17.87 -2.54
N GLY A 9 4.04 -17.50 -1.89
CA GLY A 9 3.51 -16.14 -1.86
C GLY A 9 4.10 -15.25 -0.76
N ALA A 10 4.86 -15.80 0.20
CA ALA A 10 5.41 -15.03 1.31
C ALA A 10 6.85 -15.39 1.66
N ALA A 11 7.64 -14.38 2.00
CA ALA A 11 9.01 -14.55 2.49
C ALA A 11 9.30 -13.58 3.64
N ILE A 12 10.20 -13.95 4.53
CA ILE A 12 10.66 -13.12 5.65
C ILE A 12 12.16 -12.90 5.57
N GLU A 13 12.61 -11.70 5.89
CA GLU A 13 14.02 -11.38 6.11
C GLU A 13 14.15 -10.79 7.50
N GLN A 14 14.91 -11.47 8.37
CA GLN A 14 15.14 -11.01 9.74
C GLN A 14 16.02 -9.76 9.76
N GLY A 15 15.70 -8.82 10.64
CA GLY A 15 16.44 -7.58 10.87
C GLY A 15 16.23 -7.06 12.29
N ASN A 16 16.04 -5.75 12.46
CA ASN A 16 15.62 -5.18 13.75
C ASN A 16 14.21 -5.68 14.11
N PRO A 17 14.03 -6.44 15.21
CA PRO A 17 12.74 -7.02 15.57
C PRO A 17 11.73 -6.00 16.11
N ASP A 18 12.16 -4.82 16.57
CA ASP A 18 11.25 -3.81 17.12
C ASP A 18 10.31 -3.20 16.08
N HIS A 19 10.60 -3.41 14.78
CA HIS A 19 9.82 -2.85 13.70
C HIS A 19 9.69 -3.86 12.56
N LEU A 20 8.44 -4.22 12.25
CA LEU A 20 8.09 -5.05 11.09
C LEU A 20 7.66 -4.17 9.93
N VAL A 21 8.29 -4.33 8.77
CA VAL A 21 7.84 -3.73 7.50
C VAL A 21 7.26 -4.81 6.60
N VAL A 22 5.99 -4.69 6.25
CA VAL A 22 5.31 -5.62 5.35
C VAL A 22 5.20 -5.00 3.96
N PHE A 23 5.92 -5.57 3.00
CA PHE A 23 5.88 -5.19 1.59
C PHE A 23 4.86 -6.04 0.84
N ILE A 24 3.80 -5.41 0.36
CA ILE A 24 2.67 -6.07 -0.30
C ILE A 24 2.71 -5.71 -1.78
N SER A 25 2.86 -6.72 -2.62
CA SER A 25 2.95 -6.51 -4.06
C SER A 25 1.61 -6.07 -4.65
N GLY A 26 1.67 -5.24 -5.69
CA GLY A 26 0.53 -4.87 -6.51
C GLY A 26 0.32 -5.84 -7.66
N PHE A 27 -0.14 -5.32 -8.79
CA PHE A 27 -0.41 -6.12 -9.99
C PHE A 27 0.90 -6.62 -10.60
N GLY A 28 1.12 -7.92 -10.55
CA GLY A 28 2.27 -8.58 -11.15
C GLY A 28 1.84 -9.37 -12.37
N ARG A 29 2.55 -9.24 -13.49
CA ARG A 29 2.26 -10.13 -14.63
C ARG A 29 2.62 -11.58 -14.26
N PRO A 30 1.89 -12.58 -14.77
CA PRO A 30 2.17 -13.99 -14.50
C PRO A 30 3.63 -14.41 -14.71
N GLU A 31 4.30 -13.81 -15.69
CA GLU A 31 5.70 -14.03 -16.06
C GLU A 31 6.72 -13.31 -15.15
N HIS A 32 6.29 -12.37 -14.30
CA HIS A 32 7.12 -11.52 -13.45
C HIS A 32 6.70 -11.62 -11.99
N GLN A 33 7.05 -12.74 -11.35
CA GLN A 33 6.59 -13.08 -10.01
C GLN A 33 7.55 -12.64 -8.90
N GLN A 34 8.34 -11.59 -9.08
CA GLN A 34 9.23 -11.10 -8.00
C GLN A 34 8.42 -10.31 -6.96
N PHE A 35 8.90 -10.26 -5.73
CA PHE A 35 8.33 -9.33 -4.74
C PHE A 35 8.61 -7.89 -5.17
N HIS A 36 7.58 -7.05 -5.31
CA HIS A 36 7.67 -5.71 -5.95
C HIS A 36 8.64 -4.71 -5.28
N PHE A 37 9.11 -5.02 -4.08
CA PHE A 37 10.01 -4.14 -3.31
C PHE A 37 11.32 -4.83 -2.92
N ALA A 38 11.62 -6.03 -3.45
CA ALA A 38 12.79 -6.81 -3.01
C ALA A 38 14.10 -6.00 -3.09
N GLU A 39 14.38 -5.37 -4.23
CA GLU A 39 15.59 -4.55 -4.40
C GLU A 39 15.59 -3.32 -3.49
N TYR A 40 14.46 -2.60 -3.42
CA TYR A 40 14.34 -1.41 -2.59
C TYR A 40 14.47 -1.70 -1.09
N SER A 41 13.97 -2.86 -0.66
CA SER A 41 13.98 -3.30 0.74
C SER A 41 15.38 -3.50 1.33
N GLN A 42 16.43 -3.54 0.48
CA GLN A 42 17.83 -3.65 0.93
C GLN A 42 18.29 -2.44 1.75
N ARG A 43 17.57 -1.31 1.65
CA ARG A 43 17.84 -0.10 2.42
C ARG A 43 17.31 -0.19 3.86
N PHE A 44 16.31 -1.04 4.08
CA PHE A 44 15.67 -1.21 5.38
C PHE A 44 16.45 -2.20 6.24
N ARG A 45 16.61 -1.86 7.52
CA ARG A 45 17.29 -2.70 8.52
C ARG A 45 16.32 -3.49 9.39
N GLN A 46 15.02 -3.23 9.25
CA GLN A 46 13.92 -3.88 9.94
C GLN A 46 13.79 -5.36 9.59
N THR A 47 13.06 -6.08 10.43
CA THR A 47 12.45 -7.34 9.99
C THR A 47 11.43 -7.02 8.89
N LYS A 48 11.49 -7.79 7.79
CA LYS A 48 10.70 -7.55 6.59
C LYS A 48 9.88 -8.77 6.25
N LEU A 49 8.59 -8.58 5.99
CA LEU A 49 7.70 -9.59 5.43
C LEU A 49 7.33 -9.17 4.01
N PHE A 50 7.53 -10.04 3.05
CA PHE A 50 7.19 -9.80 1.65
C PHE A 50 6.02 -10.67 1.26
N LEU A 51 5.00 -10.07 0.65
CA LEU A 51 3.84 -10.76 0.10
C LEU A 51 3.77 -10.52 -1.41
N ARG A 52 3.42 -11.55 -2.16
CA ARG A 52 3.11 -11.46 -3.59
C ARG A 52 1.86 -12.25 -3.93
N ASP A 53 1.08 -11.70 -4.84
CA ASP A 53 -0.12 -12.31 -5.37
C ASP A 53 0.17 -12.91 -6.75
N HIS A 54 0.02 -14.23 -6.89
CA HIS A 54 0.23 -14.92 -8.17
C HIS A 54 -0.90 -14.66 -9.16
N THR A 55 -2.12 -14.55 -8.64
CA THR A 55 -3.36 -14.57 -9.42
C THR A 55 -3.76 -13.16 -9.85
N SER A 56 -3.11 -12.14 -9.28
CA SER A 56 -3.46 -10.72 -9.50
C SER A 56 -4.94 -10.45 -9.19
N THR A 57 -5.46 -11.17 -8.21
CA THR A 57 -6.83 -11.07 -7.70
C THR A 57 -6.84 -10.36 -6.34
N GLN A 58 -5.89 -9.45 -6.10
CA GLN A 58 -5.76 -8.70 -4.84
C GLN A 58 -5.78 -9.61 -3.61
N TYR A 59 -5.13 -10.78 -3.71
CA TYR A 59 -5.09 -11.79 -2.64
C TYR A 59 -6.46 -12.39 -2.26
N MET A 60 -7.48 -12.23 -3.11
CA MET A 60 -8.82 -12.79 -2.86
C MET A 60 -8.84 -14.32 -2.93
N GLU A 61 -7.82 -14.95 -3.50
CA GLU A 61 -7.60 -16.40 -3.53
C GLU A 61 -6.55 -16.85 -2.50
N GLY A 62 -6.27 -16.01 -1.50
CA GLY A 62 -5.21 -16.25 -0.52
C GLY A 62 -3.80 -15.90 -1.02
N ILE A 63 -2.82 -16.12 -0.14
CA ILE A 63 -1.39 -15.98 -0.41
C ILE A 63 -0.87 -17.38 -0.75
N LYS A 64 -0.62 -17.61 -2.04
CA LYS A 64 -0.27 -18.94 -2.58
C LYS A 64 0.79 -19.69 -1.76
N GLY A 65 0.40 -20.86 -1.24
CA GLY A 65 1.26 -21.72 -0.42
C GLY A 65 1.42 -21.26 1.03
N VAL A 66 0.55 -20.36 1.50
CA VAL A 66 0.49 -19.86 2.88
C VAL A 66 -0.94 -19.88 3.37
N THR A 67 -1.87 -19.34 2.59
CA THR A 67 -3.30 -19.23 2.89
C THR A 67 -4.13 -19.48 1.63
N ASP A 68 -5.40 -19.82 1.81
CA ASP A 68 -6.34 -20.18 0.74
C ASP A 68 -7.52 -19.18 0.62
N THR A 69 -7.69 -18.28 1.60
CA THR A 69 -8.81 -17.32 1.64
C THR A 69 -8.38 -15.90 2.07
N PRO A 70 -9.19 -14.87 1.77
CA PRO A 70 -8.97 -13.50 2.25
C PRO A 70 -8.92 -13.41 3.77
N GLU A 71 -9.77 -14.14 4.47
CA GLU A 71 -9.87 -14.16 5.93
C GLU A 71 -8.59 -14.77 6.54
N GLU A 72 -8.11 -15.87 5.97
CA GLU A 72 -6.85 -16.49 6.39
C GLU A 72 -5.64 -15.56 6.17
N ASN A 73 -5.67 -14.66 5.17
CA ASN A 73 -4.60 -13.66 5.00
C ASN A 73 -4.48 -12.77 6.24
N VAL A 74 -5.61 -12.32 6.79
CA VAL A 74 -5.64 -11.49 8.00
C VAL A 74 -5.17 -12.29 9.20
N GLU A 75 -5.61 -13.54 9.35
CA GLU A 75 -5.17 -14.43 10.43
C GLU A 75 -3.66 -14.69 10.36
N PHE A 76 -3.12 -14.92 9.16
CA PHE A 76 -1.68 -15.08 8.94
C PHE A 76 -0.90 -13.83 9.32
N LEU A 77 -1.35 -12.65 8.88
CA LEU A 77 -0.69 -11.39 9.23
C LEU A 77 -0.74 -11.13 10.73
N ARG A 78 -1.88 -11.39 11.38
CA ARG A 78 -2.03 -11.32 12.84
C ARG A 78 -1.06 -12.25 13.53
N TYR A 79 -1.01 -13.52 13.12
CA TYR A 79 -0.06 -14.50 13.64
C TYR A 79 1.39 -14.03 13.53
N MET A 80 1.78 -13.47 12.38
CA MET A 80 3.14 -12.97 12.17
C MET A 80 3.46 -11.78 13.08
N ILE A 81 2.52 -10.83 13.23
CA ILE A 81 2.67 -9.68 14.14
C ILE A 81 2.79 -10.17 15.59
N ASP A 82 1.91 -11.06 16.04
CA ASP A 82 1.91 -11.58 17.41
C ASP A 82 3.19 -12.39 17.72
N LYS A 83 3.64 -13.21 16.76
CA LYS A 83 4.84 -14.03 16.90
C LYS A 83 6.12 -13.20 16.98
N LEU A 84 6.23 -12.16 16.16
CA LEU A 84 7.40 -11.30 16.11
C LEU A 84 7.37 -10.23 17.22
N ALA A 85 6.18 -9.91 17.73
CA ALA A 85 5.92 -8.90 18.75
C ALA A 85 6.64 -7.56 18.51
N PRO A 86 6.58 -6.96 17.30
CA PRO A 86 7.24 -5.71 17.02
C PRO A 86 6.55 -4.56 17.77
N GLN A 87 7.32 -3.52 18.10
CA GLN A 87 6.77 -2.28 18.68
C GLN A 87 6.07 -1.42 17.63
N ARG A 88 6.44 -1.57 16.36
CA ARG A 88 5.88 -0.84 15.21
C ARG A 88 5.63 -1.78 14.04
N VAL A 89 4.50 -1.58 13.35
CA VAL A 89 4.18 -2.30 12.11
C VAL A 89 3.89 -1.30 11.00
N SER A 90 4.63 -1.38 9.91
CA SER A 90 4.47 -0.56 8.71
C SER A 90 4.05 -1.41 7.54
N PHE A 91 2.96 -1.04 6.87
CA PHE A 91 2.57 -1.67 5.61
C PHE A 91 2.99 -0.79 4.43
N VAL A 92 3.55 -1.39 3.38
CA VAL A 92 4.00 -0.70 2.16
C VAL A 92 3.44 -1.42 0.96
N SER A 93 2.71 -0.70 0.11
CA SER A 93 2.15 -1.27 -1.11
C SER A 93 1.96 -0.22 -2.20
N GLY A 94 1.68 -0.68 -3.42
CA GLY A 94 1.35 0.22 -4.51
C GLY A 94 0.34 -0.36 -5.49
N SER A 95 -0.28 0.54 -6.26
CA SER A 95 -1.27 0.18 -7.27
C SER A 95 -2.42 -0.64 -6.65
N VAL A 96 -2.85 -1.69 -7.34
CA VAL A 96 -3.96 -2.56 -6.91
C VAL A 96 -3.71 -3.24 -5.56
N GLY A 97 -2.46 -3.43 -5.14
CA GLY A 97 -2.13 -4.05 -3.85
C GLY A 97 -2.49 -3.15 -2.67
N SER A 98 -2.67 -1.85 -2.90
CA SER A 98 -3.05 -0.89 -1.89
C SER A 98 -4.45 -1.11 -1.33
N HIS A 99 -5.35 -1.67 -2.13
CA HIS A 99 -6.73 -1.90 -1.69
C HIS A 99 -6.84 -2.88 -0.50
N PRO A 100 -6.37 -4.14 -0.61
CA PRO A 100 -6.36 -5.05 0.54
C PRO A 100 -5.42 -4.57 1.66
N THR A 101 -4.33 -3.86 1.33
CA THR A 101 -3.40 -3.31 2.32
C THR A 101 -4.09 -2.39 3.32
N VAL A 102 -4.96 -1.49 2.85
CA VAL A 102 -5.70 -0.58 3.72
C VAL A 102 -6.69 -1.34 4.60
N VAL A 103 -7.43 -2.30 4.03
CA VAL A 103 -8.37 -3.14 4.77
C VAL A 103 -7.65 -3.87 5.90
N TRP A 104 -6.59 -4.61 5.57
CA TRP A 104 -5.80 -5.36 6.54
C TRP A 104 -5.13 -4.47 7.57
N GLY A 105 -4.54 -3.35 7.15
CA GLY A 105 -3.84 -2.43 8.04
C GLY A 105 -4.78 -1.85 9.11
N LEU A 106 -5.98 -1.42 8.70
CA LEU A 106 -6.99 -0.92 9.64
C LEU A 106 -7.59 -2.04 10.50
N GLU A 107 -7.80 -3.23 9.97
CA GLU A 107 -8.32 -4.38 10.73
C GLU A 107 -7.32 -4.88 11.79
N LEU A 108 -6.03 -4.86 11.47
CA LEU A 108 -4.96 -5.28 12.37
C LEU A 108 -4.49 -4.17 13.31
N GLY A 109 -4.83 -2.91 13.04
CA GLY A 109 -4.39 -1.76 13.81
C GLY A 109 -2.88 -1.50 13.67
N VAL A 110 -2.35 -1.61 12.45
CA VAL A 110 -0.92 -1.35 12.19
C VAL A 110 -0.59 0.11 12.44
N THR A 111 0.68 0.40 12.77
CA THR A 111 1.09 1.76 13.12
C THR A 111 0.97 2.73 11.95
N ASP A 112 1.44 2.33 10.77
CA ASP A 112 1.39 3.17 9.58
C ASP A 112 1.26 2.36 8.28
N ILE A 113 0.64 3.01 7.28
CA ILE A 113 0.38 2.46 5.96
C ILE A 113 0.94 3.43 4.92
N HIS A 114 1.70 2.92 3.96
CA HIS A 114 2.33 3.67 2.89
C HIS A 114 1.88 3.17 1.52
N LEU A 115 1.18 4.02 0.77
CA LEU A 115 0.49 3.67 -0.46
C LEU A 115 1.05 4.43 -1.66
N LEU A 116 1.53 3.71 -2.66
CA LEU A 116 2.13 4.28 -3.87
C LEU A 116 1.16 4.16 -5.05
N GLY A 117 0.52 5.26 -5.44
CA GLY A 117 -0.50 5.28 -6.51
C GLY A 117 -1.65 4.31 -6.21
N PRO A 118 -2.41 4.51 -5.11
CA PRO A 118 -3.34 3.50 -4.61
C PRO A 118 -4.57 3.29 -5.51
N VAL A 119 -5.21 2.14 -5.31
CA VAL A 119 -6.62 1.92 -5.69
C VAL A 119 -7.46 1.94 -4.41
N THR A 120 -8.29 2.97 -4.26
CA THR A 120 -9.20 3.20 -3.12
C THR A 120 -10.67 2.95 -3.46
N ASP A 121 -11.03 2.99 -4.75
CA ASP A 121 -12.38 2.76 -5.25
C ASP A 121 -12.30 1.91 -6.53
N MET A 122 -12.75 0.66 -6.42
CA MET A 122 -12.75 -0.30 -7.52
C MET A 122 -13.70 0.10 -8.65
N ALA A 123 -14.87 0.63 -8.31
CA ALA A 123 -15.88 1.02 -9.29
C ALA A 123 -15.40 2.21 -10.14
N SER A 124 -14.74 3.19 -9.50
CA SER A 124 -14.09 4.30 -10.19
C SER A 124 -12.96 3.82 -11.11
N MET A 125 -12.16 2.83 -10.67
CA MET A 125 -11.12 2.23 -11.51
C MET A 125 -11.71 1.56 -12.76
N LEU A 126 -12.85 0.87 -12.65
CA LEU A 126 -13.55 0.25 -13.79
C LEU A 126 -14.01 1.26 -14.85
N GLN A 127 -14.19 2.52 -14.49
CA GLN A 127 -14.59 3.60 -15.41
C GLN A 127 -13.41 4.32 -16.06
N SER A 128 -12.18 3.94 -15.72
CA SER A 128 -10.96 4.59 -16.23
C SER A 128 -10.50 4.04 -17.58
N GLU A 129 -9.68 4.82 -18.30
CA GLU A 129 -9.02 4.34 -19.53
C GLU A 129 -8.17 3.07 -19.29
N ARG A 130 -7.62 2.91 -18.08
CA ARG A 130 -6.81 1.74 -17.70
C ARG A 130 -7.63 0.45 -17.72
N ALA A 131 -8.94 0.52 -17.45
CA ALA A 131 -9.83 -0.64 -17.53
C ALA A 131 -10.02 -1.17 -18.96
N THR A 132 -9.72 -0.36 -19.98
CA THR A 132 -9.84 -0.77 -21.40
C THR A 132 -8.56 -1.40 -21.95
N GLN A 133 -7.47 -1.37 -21.19
CA GLN A 133 -6.16 -1.86 -21.64
C GLN A 133 -6.10 -3.39 -21.51
N GLN A 134 -5.66 -4.07 -22.57
CA GLN A 134 -5.61 -5.55 -22.64
C GLN A 134 -4.92 -6.21 -21.44
N GLY A 135 -3.85 -5.60 -20.92
CA GLY A 135 -3.10 -6.12 -19.78
C GLY A 135 -3.84 -6.09 -18.44
N PHE A 136 -4.92 -5.29 -18.34
CA PHE A 136 -5.71 -5.12 -17.13
C PHE A 136 -7.07 -5.81 -17.20
N LEU A 137 -7.47 -6.40 -18.33
CA LEU A 137 -8.78 -7.07 -18.47
C LEU A 137 -9.03 -8.15 -17.40
N PRO A 138 -8.07 -9.02 -17.04
CA PRO A 138 -8.31 -10.00 -15.98
C PRO A 138 -8.62 -9.36 -14.61
N LEU A 139 -7.95 -8.25 -14.30
CA LEU A 139 -8.22 -7.48 -13.07
C LEU A 139 -9.60 -6.82 -13.12
N VAL A 140 -9.98 -6.29 -14.29
CA VAL A 140 -11.29 -5.66 -14.53
C VAL A 140 -12.42 -6.67 -14.33
N ASP A 141 -12.30 -7.85 -14.94
CA ASP A 141 -13.27 -8.94 -14.77
C ASP A 141 -13.37 -9.36 -13.30
N HIS A 142 -12.23 -9.43 -12.60
CA HIS A 142 -12.19 -9.73 -11.18
C HIS A 142 -12.91 -8.67 -10.32
N PHE A 143 -12.62 -7.38 -10.52
CA PHE A 143 -13.29 -6.28 -9.81
C PHE A 143 -14.79 -6.27 -10.07
N GLN A 144 -15.20 -6.47 -11.32
CA GLN A 144 -16.61 -6.52 -11.68
C GLN A 144 -17.32 -7.67 -10.97
N ASN A 145 -16.68 -8.84 -10.89
CA ASN A 145 -17.22 -9.99 -10.16
C ASN A 145 -17.34 -9.71 -8.66
N MET A 146 -16.33 -9.13 -8.03
CA MET A 146 -16.38 -8.76 -6.61
C MET A 146 -17.51 -7.77 -6.31
N ILE A 147 -17.66 -6.73 -7.13
CA ILE A 147 -18.74 -5.74 -7.00
C ILE A 147 -20.10 -6.42 -7.15
N ASN A 148 -20.27 -7.27 -8.17
CA ASN A 148 -21.52 -8.00 -8.41
C ASN A 148 -21.88 -8.96 -7.27
N GLN A 149 -20.87 -9.49 -6.57
CA GLN A 149 -21.05 -10.36 -5.39
C GLN A 149 -21.27 -9.57 -4.09
N GLY A 150 -21.26 -8.23 -4.15
CA GLY A 150 -21.49 -7.38 -2.99
C GLY A 150 -20.28 -7.31 -2.05
N TYR A 151 -19.06 -7.36 -2.59
CA TYR A 151 -17.85 -7.19 -1.78
C TYR A 151 -17.92 -5.89 -0.97
N PRO A 152 -17.83 -5.96 0.38
CA PRO A 152 -18.16 -4.83 1.25
C PRO A 152 -17.18 -3.65 1.10
N TYR A 153 -15.95 -3.93 0.65
CA TYR A 153 -14.91 -2.92 0.52
C TYR A 153 -14.73 -2.40 -0.91
N GLN A 154 -15.71 -2.55 -1.80
CA GLN A 154 -15.62 -2.01 -3.18
C GLN A 154 -15.14 -0.55 -3.26
N SER A 155 -15.49 0.25 -2.25
CA SER A 155 -14.92 1.56 -1.95
C SER A 155 -14.37 1.53 -0.53
N LEU A 156 -13.12 1.97 -0.37
CA LEU A 156 -12.45 1.99 0.93
C LEU A 156 -12.94 3.14 1.82
N ARG A 157 -13.48 4.22 1.24
CA ARG A 157 -13.78 5.44 1.99
C ARG A 157 -14.74 5.20 3.17
N PRO A 158 -15.90 4.52 3.02
CA PRO A 158 -16.79 4.26 4.16
C PRO A 158 -16.07 3.49 5.28
N TYR A 159 -15.30 2.46 4.91
CA TYR A 159 -14.54 1.67 5.88
C TYR A 159 -13.46 2.50 6.58
N MET A 160 -12.75 3.37 5.84
CA MET A 160 -11.76 4.29 6.40
C MET A 160 -12.39 5.33 7.33
N GLU A 161 -13.54 5.91 6.99
CA GLU A 161 -14.25 6.88 7.85
C GLU A 161 -14.64 6.26 9.20
N GLU A 162 -15.01 4.98 9.22
CA GLU A 162 -15.36 4.26 10.44
C GLU A 162 -14.12 3.81 11.26
N ASN A 163 -13.00 3.52 10.59
CA ASN A 163 -11.87 2.80 11.19
C ASN A 163 -10.55 3.59 11.24
N TRP A 164 -10.50 4.85 10.77
CA TRP A 164 -9.24 5.60 10.67
C TRP A 164 -8.45 5.66 11.98
N HIS A 165 -9.13 5.70 13.13
CA HIS A 165 -8.51 5.78 14.45
C HIS A 165 -7.70 4.54 14.84
N LYS A 166 -7.80 3.44 14.08
CA LYS A 166 -7.04 2.21 14.31
C LYS A 166 -5.60 2.26 13.80
N THR A 167 -5.26 3.22 12.95
CA THR A 167 -3.89 3.44 12.47
C THR A 167 -3.52 4.92 12.60
N ASP A 168 -2.27 5.19 12.92
CA ASP A 168 -1.83 6.55 13.23
C ASP A 168 -1.54 7.38 11.97
N LEU A 169 -1.19 6.72 10.86
CA LEU A 169 -0.83 7.37 9.60
C LEU A 169 -1.15 6.49 8.39
N ILE A 170 -1.76 7.12 7.38
CA ILE A 170 -1.86 6.59 6.02
C ILE A 170 -1.21 7.60 5.08
N ASP A 171 -0.02 7.28 4.59
CA ASP A 171 0.75 8.14 3.71
C ASP A 171 0.54 7.72 2.26
N VAL A 172 0.04 8.65 1.45
CA VAL A 172 -0.33 8.40 0.06
C VAL A 172 0.62 9.16 -0.85
N TYR A 173 1.28 8.45 -1.76
CA TYR A 173 2.22 8.99 -2.72
C TYR A 173 1.66 8.86 -4.13
N TYR A 174 1.50 9.96 -4.85
CA TYR A 174 0.98 9.92 -6.22
C TYR A 174 1.55 11.04 -7.08
N GLY A 175 1.39 10.89 -8.41
CA GLY A 175 1.91 11.82 -9.39
C GLY A 175 0.80 12.59 -10.07
N GLN A 176 0.95 13.91 -10.24
CA GLN A 176 -0.09 14.73 -10.90
C GLN A 176 -0.28 14.38 -12.38
N GLY A 177 0.69 13.72 -13.00
CA GLY A 177 0.61 13.26 -14.38
C GLY A 177 -0.22 11.99 -14.58
N ASP A 178 -0.81 11.41 -13.53
CA ASP A 178 -1.73 10.27 -13.64
C ASP A 178 -3.11 10.63 -13.05
N PRO A 179 -4.10 10.94 -13.90
CA PRO A 179 -5.44 11.34 -13.44
C PRO A 179 -6.15 10.28 -12.59
N ILE A 180 -5.84 8.99 -12.81
CA ILE A 180 -6.44 7.89 -12.03
C ILE A 180 -5.89 7.94 -10.61
N ASP A 181 -4.57 8.02 -10.45
CA ASP A 181 -3.95 8.08 -9.13
C ASP A 181 -4.36 9.36 -8.37
N VAL A 182 -4.53 10.49 -9.07
CA VAL A 182 -5.08 11.73 -8.50
C VAL A 182 -6.50 11.52 -7.98
N ALA A 183 -7.39 10.93 -8.78
CA ALA A 183 -8.77 10.69 -8.39
C ALA A 183 -8.87 9.72 -7.21
N GLN A 184 -8.10 8.62 -7.22
CA GLN A 184 -8.08 7.63 -6.15
C GLN A 184 -7.51 8.22 -4.85
N SER A 185 -6.41 8.97 -4.93
CA SER A 185 -5.81 9.60 -3.74
C SER A 185 -6.68 10.72 -3.18
N GLY A 186 -7.23 11.58 -4.04
CA GLY A 186 -8.15 12.65 -3.64
C GLY A 186 -9.44 12.15 -3.01
N TYR A 187 -9.88 10.94 -3.35
CA TYR A 187 -11.07 10.33 -2.77
C TYR A 187 -10.95 10.04 -1.27
N ILE A 188 -9.75 10.00 -0.69
CA ILE A 188 -9.50 9.72 0.73
C ILE A 188 -8.67 10.80 1.44
N GLU A 189 -8.33 11.90 0.76
CA GLU A 189 -7.33 12.87 1.26
C GLU A 189 -7.78 13.63 2.52
N ASP A 190 -9.09 13.74 2.73
CA ASP A 190 -9.69 14.44 3.85
C ASP A 190 -9.87 13.56 5.10
N ILE A 191 -9.61 12.25 4.99
CA ILE A 191 -9.64 11.34 6.15
C ILE A 191 -8.57 11.78 7.17
N PRO A 192 -8.88 11.83 8.49
CA PRO A 192 -8.04 12.54 9.46
C PRO A 192 -6.58 12.08 9.53
N ASN A 193 -6.32 10.78 9.41
CA ASN A 193 -4.98 10.20 9.47
C ASN A 193 -4.30 10.06 8.09
N VAL A 194 -4.92 10.54 7.02
CA VAL A 194 -4.33 10.53 5.68
C VAL A 194 -3.43 11.75 5.48
N ARG A 195 -2.24 11.51 4.92
CA ARG A 195 -1.32 12.52 4.39
C ARG A 195 -1.04 12.23 2.92
N SER A 196 -1.01 13.27 2.11
CA SER A 196 -0.72 13.17 0.69
C SER A 196 0.64 13.77 0.35
N THR A 197 1.49 13.00 -0.33
CA THR A 197 2.74 13.45 -0.94
C THR A 197 2.57 13.47 -2.46
N ILE A 198 2.58 14.67 -3.02
CA ILE A 198 2.31 14.88 -4.46
C ILE A 198 3.61 15.06 -5.24
N TYR A 199 3.77 14.29 -6.30
CA TYR A 199 4.88 14.40 -7.24
C TYR A 199 4.42 15.06 -8.55
N HIS A 200 4.69 16.36 -8.71
CA HIS A 200 4.19 17.17 -9.85
C HIS A 200 4.49 16.61 -11.24
N GLN A 201 5.68 16.05 -11.47
CA GLN A 201 6.06 15.46 -12.75
C GLN A 201 5.93 13.92 -12.77
N GLY A 202 5.32 13.37 -11.72
CA GLY A 202 5.17 11.94 -11.50
C GLY A 202 3.98 11.38 -12.28
N ASN A 203 4.02 10.09 -12.52
CA ASN A 203 2.88 9.29 -12.97
C ASN A 203 2.93 7.94 -12.25
N HIS A 204 1.95 7.06 -12.51
CA HIS A 204 1.82 5.77 -11.82
C HIS A 204 3.12 4.93 -11.80
N PHE A 205 3.91 4.98 -12.88
CA PHE A 205 5.13 4.18 -13.00
C PHE A 205 6.40 4.92 -12.53
N ARG A 206 6.36 6.24 -12.40
CA ARG A 206 7.50 7.05 -11.93
C ARG A 206 7.48 7.26 -10.42
N VAL A 207 6.30 7.37 -9.82
CA VAL A 207 6.16 7.59 -8.37
C VAL A 207 6.89 6.52 -7.57
N PRO A 208 6.78 5.20 -7.88
CA PRO A 208 7.55 4.18 -7.18
C PRO A 208 9.07 4.40 -7.24
N ALA A 209 9.61 4.86 -8.37
CA ALA A 209 11.04 5.15 -8.45
C ALA A 209 11.43 6.41 -7.66
N TRP A 210 10.51 7.35 -7.47
CA TRP A 210 10.77 8.62 -6.79
C TRP A 210 10.65 8.51 -5.28
N VAL A 211 9.64 7.84 -4.76
CA VAL A 211 9.53 7.57 -3.31
C VAL A 211 10.72 6.78 -2.77
N GLN A 212 11.42 6.05 -3.63
CA GLN A 212 12.63 5.31 -3.27
C GLN A 212 13.91 6.14 -3.28
N ARG A 213 13.90 7.36 -3.84
CA ARG A 213 15.14 8.11 -4.17
C ARG A 213 15.05 9.61 -3.93
N ARG A 214 13.87 10.15 -3.64
CA ARG A 214 13.60 11.60 -3.58
C ARG A 214 12.86 11.93 -2.31
N ASP A 215 13.11 13.15 -1.82
CA ASP A 215 12.50 13.70 -0.61
C ASP A 215 10.99 13.96 -0.83
N PRO A 216 10.12 13.53 0.10
CA PRO A 216 10.43 12.64 1.22
C PRO A 216 10.64 11.19 0.78
N ASP A 217 11.83 10.67 1.10
CA ASP A 217 12.19 9.28 0.85
C ASP A 217 11.37 8.41 1.82
N LEU A 218 10.67 7.42 1.28
CA LEU A 218 9.82 6.51 2.03
C LEU A 218 10.61 5.81 3.15
N GLU A 219 11.88 5.48 2.93
CA GLU A 219 12.75 4.92 3.96
C GLU A 219 12.85 5.86 5.18
N ASN A 220 13.09 7.15 4.94
CA ASN A 220 13.20 8.13 6.02
C ASN A 220 11.88 8.32 6.76
N ARG A 221 10.74 8.26 6.06
CA ARG A 221 9.43 8.35 6.70
C ARG A 221 9.12 7.14 7.58
N ILE A 222 9.43 5.94 7.11
CA ILE A 222 9.25 4.70 7.87
C ILE A 222 10.18 4.68 9.09
N ASN A 223 11.42 5.15 8.95
CA ASN A 223 12.41 5.16 10.04
C ASN A 223 12.26 6.33 11.01
N GLY A 224 11.61 7.41 10.57
CA GLY A 224 11.47 8.64 11.34
C GLY A 224 10.42 8.57 12.45
N PRO A 225 10.36 9.61 13.29
CA PRO A 225 9.27 9.78 14.25
C PRO A 225 7.92 9.79 13.53
N LEU A 226 6.95 9.11 14.13
CA LEU A 226 5.58 9.11 13.64
C LEU A 226 4.95 10.48 13.92
N VAL A 227 4.47 11.12 12.85
CA VAL A 227 3.74 12.39 12.93
C VAL A 227 2.33 12.15 12.43
N ARG A 228 1.35 12.22 13.34
CA ARG A 228 -0.05 11.90 13.07
C ARG A 228 -0.70 13.08 12.34
N PRO A 229 -1.23 12.90 11.11
CA PRO A 229 -1.87 13.99 10.39
C PRO A 229 -3.09 14.56 11.13
N ALA A 230 -3.79 13.72 11.91
CA ALA A 230 -4.91 14.15 12.73
C ALA A 230 -4.49 15.19 13.79
N ASP A 231 -3.34 15.00 14.44
CA ASP A 231 -2.82 15.91 15.46
C ASP A 231 -2.38 17.26 14.83
N LEU A 232 -1.74 17.21 13.66
CA LEU A 232 -1.39 18.41 12.89
C LEU A 232 -2.64 19.21 12.51
N ARG A 233 -3.65 18.55 11.93
CA ARG A 233 -4.93 19.17 11.56
C ARG A 233 -5.62 19.80 12.77
N ALA A 234 -5.67 19.10 13.90
CA ALA A 234 -6.28 19.60 15.14
C ALA A 234 -5.55 20.83 15.73
N SER A 235 -4.22 20.91 15.53
CA SER A 235 -3.41 22.04 15.99
C SER A 235 -3.53 23.30 15.12
N GLY A 236 -4.24 23.23 13.99
CA GLY A 236 -4.31 24.32 13.01
C GLY A 236 -3.01 24.51 12.21
N GLN A 237 -2.01 23.65 12.40
CA GLN A 237 -0.86 23.53 11.52
C GLN A 237 -1.32 22.86 10.23
N THR A 238 -1.72 23.69 9.27
CA THR A 238 -2.11 23.21 7.94
C THR A 238 -0.86 23.03 7.09
N ASP A 239 -0.49 21.77 6.83
CA ASP A 239 -0.21 21.36 5.45
C ASP A 239 -0.35 19.82 5.28
N PRO A 240 -1.58 19.28 5.13
CA PRO A 240 -1.76 17.85 4.84
C PRO A 240 -1.36 17.48 3.40
N ILE A 241 -1.04 18.47 2.57
CA ILE A 241 -0.45 18.32 1.23
C ILE A 241 1.00 18.75 1.32
N GLU A 242 1.89 17.86 1.74
CA GLU A 242 3.32 18.08 1.52
C GLU A 242 3.56 17.95 0.02
N LEU A 243 3.57 19.10 -0.67
CA LEU A 243 4.02 19.20 -2.06
C LEU A 243 5.44 18.66 -2.10
N GLY A 244 5.61 17.43 -2.58
CA GLY A 244 6.92 16.83 -2.77
C GLY A 244 7.68 17.69 -3.76
N TYR A 245 8.57 18.56 -3.28
CA TYR A 245 9.45 19.40 -4.10
C TYR A 245 10.54 18.53 -4.74
N ALA A 246 10.13 17.63 -5.64
CA ALA A 246 11.05 17.06 -6.62
C ALA A 246 11.28 18.10 -7.73
N ALA A 247 12.02 19.17 -7.41
CA ALA A 247 12.50 20.12 -8.40
C ALA A 247 13.39 19.37 -9.39
N VAL A 248 12.92 19.26 -10.63
CA VAL A 248 13.69 18.67 -11.71
C VAL A 248 14.81 19.63 -12.08
N ARG A 249 16.01 19.40 -11.55
CA ARG A 249 17.22 19.82 -12.26
C ARG A 249 17.49 18.80 -13.35
N LEU A 250 16.97 19.09 -14.55
CA LEU A 250 17.51 18.54 -15.77
C LEU A 250 18.99 18.98 -15.84
N LYS A 251 19.90 18.01 -15.87
CA LYS A 251 21.18 18.20 -16.55
C LYS A 251 21.09 17.45 -17.87
#